data_AF-A0A950KCZ3-F1
#
_entry.id   AF-A0A950KCZ3-F1
#
_cell.length_a   1.000
_cell.length_b   1.000
_cell.length_c   1.000
_cell.angle_alpha   90.00
_cell.angle_beta   90.00
_cell.angle_gamma   90.00
#
_symmetry.space_group_name_H-M   'P 1'
#
loop_
_entity.id
_entity.type
_entity.pdbx_description
1 polymer ?
#
loop_
_entity_poly.entity_id
_entity_poly.type
_entity_poly.pdbx_seq_one_letter_code
_entity_poly.pdbx_strand_id
1 'polypeptide(L)'
;DVETPVAQLTTGQEQMIQIATAVGTNARVIIFDEPTSSLSVNESEQLFSLIQRLKERNVAMIYVSHRMDEIFRLCDTITVLRDGKHVASQPAASITREGLIRQMVGREVLAKRPKHLDLEPGEEVLRLENLSSIGKFENVSFSVHRGEVVGMAGLVGAGRSETAKAIFGLDPRATGHVYIKGQEMPLGNVSEAMRRRIGFLPEDRKREGLVLGMNIADNISLPHIDYFSKGGFIDSRRELVEVEKLSKRLRVKAPSVESITAGLSGGNQQKVALAKWLTRACDLLMVDEPTRGVDVGAKAEIYQLLDEIACQGVAVLMISSELPELLNLSRRIIVLREGFKTGELNYDEFSQEKLLHLMA
;
A
#
# COMPACT_ATOMS: atom_id res chain seq x y z
N ASP A 1 20.89 -19.45 8.39
CA ASP A 1 22.14 -20.06 7.89
C ASP A 1 23.05 -18.91 7.46
N VAL A 2 24.32 -18.93 7.86
CA VAL A 2 25.27 -17.83 7.60
C VAL A 2 25.90 -17.90 6.21
N GLU A 3 25.67 -19.00 5.47
CA GLU A 3 26.15 -19.19 4.10
C GLU A 3 25.11 -18.82 3.03
N THR A 4 23.87 -18.49 3.45
CA THR A 4 22.80 -18.10 2.51
C THR A 4 23.18 -16.80 1.78
N PRO A 5 23.18 -16.78 0.43
CA PRO A 5 23.44 -15.55 -0.32
C PRO A 5 22.44 -14.45 0.03
N VAL A 6 22.92 -13.21 0.20
CA VAL A 6 22.07 -12.06 0.57
C VAL A 6 20.85 -11.91 -0.35
N ALA A 7 21.02 -12.16 -1.66
CA ALA A 7 19.94 -12.09 -2.65
C ALA A 7 18.80 -13.11 -2.45
N GLN A 8 18.96 -14.10 -1.58
CA GLN A 8 17.95 -15.10 -1.24
C GLN A 8 17.27 -14.82 0.10
N LEU A 9 17.68 -13.77 0.80
CA LEU A 9 17.10 -13.37 2.08
C LEU A 9 15.80 -12.59 1.85
N THR A 10 14.92 -12.60 2.87
CA THR A 10 13.78 -11.69 2.88
C THR A 10 14.27 -10.26 3.04
N THR A 11 13.48 -9.28 2.57
CA THR A 11 13.82 -7.86 2.74
C THR A 11 14.01 -7.48 4.22
N GLY A 12 13.30 -8.15 5.14
CA GLY A 12 13.50 -7.92 6.57
C GLY A 12 14.83 -8.49 7.09
N GLN A 13 15.24 -9.66 6.61
CA GLN A 13 16.55 -10.24 6.92
C GLN A 13 17.69 -9.39 6.35
N GLU A 14 17.57 -8.88 5.13
CA GLU A 14 18.54 -7.94 4.54
C GLU A 14 18.71 -6.69 5.41
N GLN A 15 17.60 -6.11 5.87
CA GLN A 15 17.59 -4.94 6.74
C GLN A 15 18.25 -5.23 8.10
N MET A 16 17.98 -6.41 8.69
CA MET A 16 18.60 -6.83 9.95
C MET A 16 20.11 -7.02 9.81
N ILE A 17 20.60 -7.52 8.68
CA ILE A 17 22.04 -7.61 8.40
C ILE A 17 22.65 -6.21 8.31
N GLN A 18 22.04 -5.28 7.58
CA GLN A 18 22.54 -3.89 7.48
C GLN A 18 22.65 -3.24 8.86
N ILE A 19 21.62 -3.42 9.70
CA ILE A 19 21.59 -2.90 11.06
C ILE A 19 22.70 -3.54 11.90
N ALA A 20 22.88 -4.87 11.82
CA ALA A 20 23.94 -5.58 12.53
C ALA A 20 25.34 -5.09 12.10
N THR A 21 25.57 -4.88 10.80
CA THR A 21 26.81 -4.32 10.28
C THR A 21 27.06 -2.92 10.83
N ALA A 22 26.05 -2.04 10.81
CA ALA A 22 26.17 -0.67 11.34
C ALA A 22 26.53 -0.66 12.83
N VAL A 23 25.91 -1.53 13.64
CA VAL A 23 26.21 -1.66 15.08
C VAL A 23 27.62 -2.20 15.33
N GLY A 24 28.14 -3.09 14.47
CA GLY A 24 29.49 -3.63 14.58
C GLY A 24 30.61 -2.60 14.42
N THR A 25 30.32 -1.41 13.91
CA THR A 25 31.33 -0.36 13.63
C THR A 25 31.72 0.49 14.86
N ASN A 26 31.20 0.18 16.05
CA ASN A 26 31.42 0.96 17.28
C ASN A 26 31.06 2.46 17.11
N ALA A 27 29.99 2.73 16.37
CA ALA A 27 29.52 4.07 16.06
C ALA A 27 29.02 4.80 17.32
N ARG A 28 29.35 6.10 17.44
CA ARG A 28 28.82 6.99 18.51
C ARG A 28 27.47 7.61 18.15
N VAL A 29 27.16 7.67 16.86
CA VAL A 29 25.89 8.18 16.32
C VAL A 29 25.39 7.20 15.27
N ILE A 30 24.14 6.79 15.37
CA ILE A 30 23.48 5.91 14.39
C ILE A 30 22.21 6.59 13.89
N ILE A 31 22.01 6.57 12.57
CA ILE A 31 20.81 7.10 11.93
C ILE A 31 20.03 5.91 11.36
N PHE A 32 18.80 5.75 11.83
CA PHE A 32 17.86 4.76 11.34
C PHE A 32 16.82 5.46 10.46
N ASP A 33 16.74 5.06 9.19
CA ASP A 33 15.76 5.59 8.24
C ASP A 33 14.67 4.55 7.97
N GLU A 34 13.47 4.76 8.53
CA GLU A 34 12.31 3.87 8.47
C GLU A 34 12.64 2.36 8.58
N PRO A 35 13.39 1.94 9.61
CA PRO A 35 14.06 0.64 9.62
C PRO A 35 13.12 -0.56 9.80
N THR A 36 11.84 -0.32 10.14
CA THR A 36 10.82 -1.35 10.38
C THR A 36 9.89 -1.55 9.19
N SER A 37 9.98 -0.72 8.14
CA SER A 37 9.08 -0.74 6.99
C SER A 37 9.05 -2.07 6.24
N SER A 38 10.13 -2.85 6.32
CA SER A 38 10.31 -4.18 5.72
C SER A 38 10.30 -5.33 6.72
N LEU A 39 10.12 -5.05 8.02
CA LEU A 39 10.23 -6.03 9.09
C LEU A 39 8.86 -6.61 9.48
N SER A 40 8.82 -7.91 9.76
CA SER A 40 7.72 -8.52 10.51
C SER A 40 7.64 -7.98 11.94
N VAL A 41 6.56 -8.32 12.65
CA VAL A 41 6.39 -7.92 14.07
C VAL A 41 7.53 -8.46 14.93
N ASN A 42 7.89 -9.74 14.77
CA ASN A 42 8.98 -10.36 15.53
C ASN A 42 10.34 -9.72 15.23
N GLU A 43 10.62 -9.41 13.96
CA GLU A 43 11.87 -8.74 13.57
C GLU A 43 11.92 -7.29 14.09
N SER A 44 10.78 -6.59 14.08
CA SER A 44 10.66 -5.25 14.66
C SER A 44 10.96 -5.26 16.16
N GLU A 45 10.47 -6.25 16.90
CA GLU A 45 10.79 -6.42 18.33
C GLU A 45 12.28 -6.65 18.58
N GLN A 46 12.95 -7.44 17.73
CA GLN A 46 14.39 -7.63 17.81
C GLN A 46 15.15 -6.32 17.57
N LEU A 47 14.73 -5.53 16.60
CA LEU A 47 15.28 -4.20 16.35
C LEU A 47 15.08 -3.27 17.55
N PHE A 48 13.88 -3.24 18.14
CA PHE A 48 13.61 -2.40 19.31
C PHE A 48 14.48 -2.80 20.51
N SER A 49 14.66 -4.10 20.74
CA SER A 49 15.59 -4.61 21.76
C SER A 49 17.04 -4.18 21.49
N LEU A 50 17.47 -4.19 20.23
CA LEU A 50 18.79 -3.71 19.84
C LEU A 50 18.96 -2.20 20.11
N ILE A 51 17.97 -1.39 19.74
CA ILE A 51 17.97 0.06 19.98
C ILE A 51 18.06 0.36 21.48
N GLN A 52 17.32 -0.37 22.32
CA GLN A 52 17.42 -0.22 23.78
C GLN A 52 18.84 -0.51 24.30
N ARG A 53 19.46 -1.61 23.86
CA ARG A 53 20.85 -1.93 24.24
C ARG A 53 21.86 -0.88 23.77
N LEU A 54 21.63 -0.25 22.62
CA LEU A 54 22.48 0.84 22.12
C LEU A 54 22.30 2.10 22.96
N LYS A 55 21.06 2.39 23.40
CA LYS A 55 20.75 3.49 24.32
C LYS A 55 21.46 3.33 25.66
N GLU A 56 21.43 2.12 26.23
CA GLU A 56 22.16 1.77 27.47
C GLU A 56 23.68 1.99 27.34
N ARG A 57 24.22 1.87 26.13
CA ARG A 57 25.63 2.13 25.80
C ARG A 57 25.93 3.60 25.47
N ASN A 58 24.98 4.51 25.70
CA ASN A 58 25.08 5.94 25.39
C ASN A 58 25.39 6.24 23.92
N VAL A 59 24.92 5.39 22.99
CA VAL A 59 24.99 5.68 21.56
C VAL A 59 23.86 6.67 21.22
N ALA A 60 24.22 7.81 20.62
CA ALA A 60 23.22 8.76 20.15
C ALA A 60 22.54 8.23 18.89
N MET A 61 21.21 8.39 18.81
CA MET A 61 20.43 7.81 17.72
C MET A 61 19.48 8.85 17.14
N ILE A 62 19.41 8.89 15.81
CA ILE A 62 18.35 9.57 15.07
C ILE A 62 17.46 8.49 14.47
N TYR A 63 16.19 8.48 14.86
CA TYR A 63 15.22 7.50 14.38
C TYR A 63 14.16 8.23 13.53
N VAL A 64 14.19 8.00 12.23
CA VAL A 64 13.21 8.53 11.28
C VAL A 64 12.10 7.50 11.13
N SER A 65 10.88 7.88 11.53
CA SER A 65 9.69 7.06 11.36
C SER A 65 8.46 7.94 11.34
N HIS A 66 7.42 7.45 10.68
CA HIS A 66 6.07 8.00 10.73
C HIS A 66 5.12 7.08 11.51
N ARG A 67 5.62 6.00 12.13
CA ARG A 67 4.82 5.03 12.90
C ARG A 67 4.77 5.45 14.36
N MET A 68 3.60 5.94 14.80
CA MET A 68 3.41 6.52 16.14
C MET A 68 3.83 5.57 17.27
N ASP A 69 3.48 4.29 17.19
CA ASP A 69 3.82 3.31 18.23
C ASP A 69 5.34 3.21 18.45
N GLU A 70 6.12 3.30 17.38
CA GLU A 70 7.59 3.25 17.46
C GLU A 70 8.14 4.54 18.04
N ILE A 71 7.66 5.68 17.55
CA ILE A 71 8.10 7.01 17.98
C ILE A 71 7.92 7.16 19.48
N PHE A 72 6.72 6.86 20.00
CA PHE A 72 6.42 6.99 21.43
C PHE A 72 7.11 5.93 22.30
N ARG A 73 7.50 4.79 21.71
CA ARG A 73 8.20 3.72 22.43
C ARG A 73 9.71 3.96 22.52
N LEU A 74 10.33 4.50 21.47
CA LEU A 74 11.78 4.55 21.33
C LEU A 74 12.38 5.93 21.62
N CYS A 75 11.69 6.99 21.25
CA CYS A 75 12.27 8.33 21.19
C CYS A 75 12.12 9.09 22.50
N ASP A 76 13.19 9.76 22.94
CA ASP A 76 13.14 10.70 24.06
C ASP A 76 12.67 12.09 23.63
N THR A 77 13.07 12.50 22.41
CA THR A 77 12.74 13.80 21.81
C THR A 77 12.22 13.57 20.40
N ILE A 78 11.15 14.28 20.04
CA ILE A 78 10.53 14.20 18.72
C ILE A 78 10.77 15.54 18.02
N THR A 79 11.29 15.47 16.79
CA THR A 79 11.42 16.62 15.90
C THR A 79 10.53 16.42 14.68
N VAL A 80 9.66 17.38 14.40
CA VAL A 80 8.77 17.36 13.25
C VAL A 80 9.30 18.30 12.19
N LEU A 81 9.54 17.76 10.99
CA LEU A 81 9.84 18.51 9.78
C LEU A 81 8.62 18.44 8.86
N ARG A 82 8.21 19.58 8.30
CA ARG A 82 7.11 19.68 7.33
C ARG A 82 7.47 20.71 6.26
N ASP A 83 7.25 20.38 4.99
CA ASP A 83 7.55 21.25 3.84
C ASP A 83 8.99 21.79 3.83
N GLY A 84 9.95 20.94 4.23
CA GLY A 84 11.37 21.30 4.34
C GLY A 84 11.68 22.27 5.49
N LYS A 85 10.73 22.54 6.38
CA LYS A 85 10.88 23.45 7.51
C LYS A 85 10.75 22.70 8.84
N HIS A 86 11.47 23.19 9.84
CA HIS A 86 11.29 22.76 11.23
C HIS A 86 9.95 23.28 11.76
N VAL A 87 9.12 22.37 12.27
CA VAL A 87 7.82 22.69 12.87
C VAL A 87 7.95 22.78 14.38
N ALA A 88 8.54 21.75 15.00
CA ALA A 88 8.71 21.66 16.44
C ALA A 88 9.78 20.63 16.81
N SER A 89 10.43 20.83 17.96
CA SER A 89 11.22 19.82 18.66
C SER A 89 10.81 19.83 20.13
N GLN A 90 10.36 18.70 20.65
CA GLN A 90 9.88 18.60 22.02
C GLN A 90 10.07 17.19 22.59
N PRO A 91 10.12 17.04 23.93
CA PRO A 91 10.18 15.73 24.56
C PRO A 91 8.99 14.85 24.14
N ALA A 92 9.22 13.56 23.88
CA ALA A 92 8.15 12.64 23.47
C ALA A 92 7.01 12.58 24.50
N ALA A 93 7.35 12.69 25.79
CA ALA A 93 6.39 12.74 26.89
C ALA A 93 5.50 13.99 26.91
N SER A 94 5.84 15.04 26.16
CA SER A 94 5.12 16.33 26.15
C SER A 94 4.06 16.44 25.06
N ILE A 95 3.93 15.44 24.19
CA ILE A 95 3.02 15.46 23.04
C ILE A 95 2.14 14.23 23.02
N THR A 96 0.88 14.38 22.62
CA THR A 96 -0.02 13.25 22.37
C THR A 96 0.12 12.78 20.93
N ARG A 97 -0.33 11.55 20.62
CA ARG A 97 -0.41 11.05 19.23
C ARG A 97 -1.12 12.04 18.31
N GLU A 98 -2.28 12.53 18.74
CA GLU A 98 -3.08 13.53 18.00
C GLU A 98 -2.36 14.87 17.84
N GLY A 99 -1.58 15.29 18.85
CA GLY A 99 -0.76 16.50 18.78
C GLY A 99 0.34 16.36 17.74
N LEU A 100 1.03 15.22 17.73
CA LEU A 100 2.09 14.92 16.78
C LEU A 100 1.57 14.87 15.35
N ILE A 101 0.45 14.17 15.11
CA ILE A 101 -0.21 14.12 13.80
C ILE A 101 -0.54 15.53 13.32
N ARG A 102 -1.12 16.38 14.17
CA ARG A 102 -1.42 17.77 13.82
C ARG A 102 -0.18 18.57 13.43
N GLN A 103 0.96 18.34 14.06
CA GLN A 103 2.22 18.98 13.68
C GLN A 103 2.75 18.45 12.35
N MET A 104 2.72 17.12 12.14
CA MET A 104 3.21 16.46 10.93
C MET A 104 2.40 16.85 9.69
N VAL A 105 1.07 16.90 9.81
CA VAL A 105 0.17 17.06 8.67
C VAL A 105 -0.38 18.49 8.54
N GLY A 106 -0.42 19.26 9.63
CA GLY A 106 -1.08 20.57 9.66
C GLY A 106 -2.58 20.48 9.98
N ARG A 107 -3.19 21.65 10.23
CA ARG A 107 -4.53 21.80 10.83
C ARG A 107 -5.72 21.37 9.95
N GLU A 108 -5.51 20.72 8.80
CA GLU A 108 -6.57 20.43 7.82
C GLU A 108 -6.73 18.96 7.41
N VAL A 109 -6.21 17.99 8.19
CA VAL A 109 -6.48 16.56 7.94
C VAL A 109 -7.07 15.88 9.17
N LEU A 110 -8.02 16.58 9.83
CA LEU A 110 -9.04 15.87 10.60
C LEU A 110 -10.00 15.26 9.57
N ALA A 111 -10.05 13.92 9.57
CA ALA A 111 -10.73 13.07 8.61
C ALA A 111 -12.09 13.63 8.17
N LYS A 112 -12.13 14.25 7.00
CA LYS A 112 -13.39 14.35 6.26
C LYS A 112 -13.78 12.93 5.91
N ARG A 113 -14.99 12.55 6.30
CA ARG A 113 -15.63 11.32 5.83
C ARG A 113 -15.44 11.23 4.30
N PRO A 114 -14.92 10.11 3.77
CA PRO A 114 -14.80 9.92 2.34
C PRO A 114 -16.14 10.13 1.64
N LYS A 115 -16.13 10.80 0.49
CA LYS A 115 -17.37 11.17 -0.22
C LYS A 115 -18.09 9.96 -0.80
N HIS A 116 -17.36 8.90 -1.17
CA HIS A 116 -17.99 7.71 -1.72
C HIS A 116 -18.92 7.01 -0.70
N LEU A 117 -18.74 7.25 0.60
CA LEU A 117 -19.62 6.72 1.65
C LEU A 117 -20.99 7.41 1.68
N ASP A 118 -21.10 8.61 1.11
CA ASP A 118 -22.38 9.32 0.95
C ASP A 118 -23.13 8.88 -0.32
N LEU A 119 -22.51 8.01 -1.14
CA LEU A 119 -23.10 7.43 -2.34
C LEU A 119 -23.57 5.99 -2.04
N GLU A 120 -24.66 5.58 -2.68
CA GLU A 120 -25.08 4.17 -2.65
C GLU A 120 -24.24 3.34 -3.61
N PRO A 121 -23.76 2.15 -3.19
CA PRO A 121 -23.06 1.23 -4.08
C PRO A 121 -23.95 0.83 -5.26
N GLY A 122 -23.34 0.72 -6.43
CA GLY A 122 -24.03 0.29 -7.64
C GLY A 122 -24.10 -1.24 -7.77
N GLU A 123 -24.13 -1.70 -9.02
CA GLU A 123 -24.17 -3.13 -9.35
C GLU A 123 -22.91 -3.89 -8.88
N GLU A 124 -23.04 -5.20 -8.74
CA GLU A 124 -21.93 -6.09 -8.38
C GLU A 124 -20.87 -6.11 -9.50
N VAL A 125 -19.63 -5.76 -9.14
CA VAL A 125 -18.49 -5.77 -10.07
C VAL A 125 -17.65 -7.03 -9.89
N LEU A 126 -17.41 -7.46 -8.65
CA LEU A 126 -16.66 -8.66 -8.31
C LEU A 126 -17.53 -9.57 -7.45
N ARG A 127 -17.50 -10.88 -7.70
CA ARG A 127 -17.99 -11.90 -6.78
C ARG A 127 -17.03 -13.06 -6.73
N LEU A 128 -16.63 -13.45 -5.53
CA LEU A 128 -15.82 -14.63 -5.26
C LEU A 128 -16.70 -15.69 -4.62
N GLU A 129 -16.59 -16.91 -5.13
CA GLU A 129 -17.25 -18.07 -4.54
C GLU A 129 -16.22 -19.17 -4.30
N ASN A 130 -16.02 -19.46 -3.01
CA ASN A 130 -15.14 -20.50 -2.49
C ASN A 130 -13.71 -20.42 -3.04
N LEU A 131 -13.21 -19.20 -3.28
CA LEU A 131 -11.87 -19.00 -3.83
C LEU A 131 -10.85 -19.57 -2.84
N SER A 132 -9.96 -20.42 -3.33
CA SER A 132 -8.98 -21.13 -2.50
C SER A 132 -7.64 -21.26 -3.21
N SER A 133 -6.54 -21.36 -2.46
CA SER A 133 -5.22 -21.73 -2.96
C SER A 133 -4.46 -22.48 -1.87
N ILE A 134 -4.08 -23.73 -2.18
CA ILE A 134 -3.50 -24.66 -1.20
C ILE A 134 -2.31 -24.05 -0.48
N GLY A 135 -2.38 -24.03 0.86
CA GLY A 135 -1.33 -23.50 1.74
C GLY A 135 -1.27 -21.97 1.80
N LYS A 136 -2.25 -21.25 1.25
CA LYS A 136 -2.32 -19.78 1.28
C LYS A 136 -3.63 -19.27 1.88
N PHE A 137 -4.76 -19.69 1.30
CA PHE A 137 -6.10 -19.30 1.77
C PHE A 137 -7.15 -20.30 1.28
N GLU A 138 -8.29 -20.36 1.96
CA GLU A 138 -9.32 -21.37 1.74
C GLU A 138 -10.71 -20.78 1.91
N ASN A 139 -11.58 -21.11 0.94
CA ASN A 139 -13.00 -20.81 0.96
C ASN A 139 -13.36 -19.32 1.17
N VAL A 140 -12.64 -18.43 0.48
CA VAL A 140 -12.88 -16.98 0.56
C VAL A 140 -14.02 -16.59 -0.39
N SER A 141 -15.12 -16.11 0.20
CA SER A 141 -16.33 -15.69 -0.52
C SER A 141 -16.78 -14.29 -0.10
N PHE A 142 -16.84 -13.37 -1.05
CA PHE A 142 -17.38 -12.01 -0.88
C PHE A 142 -17.62 -11.37 -2.26
N SER A 143 -18.36 -10.28 -2.28
CA SER A 143 -18.55 -9.44 -3.47
C SER A 143 -17.97 -8.04 -3.27
N VAL A 144 -17.81 -7.27 -4.35
CA VAL A 144 -17.47 -5.83 -4.34
C VAL A 144 -18.35 -5.12 -5.35
N HIS A 145 -18.96 -4.01 -4.94
CA HIS A 145 -19.90 -3.26 -5.77
C HIS A 145 -19.28 -2.04 -6.41
N ARG A 146 -19.94 -1.55 -7.46
CA ARG A 146 -19.53 -0.37 -8.20
C ARG A 146 -19.49 0.86 -7.30
N GLY A 147 -18.36 1.58 -7.30
CA GLY A 147 -18.14 2.77 -6.47
C GLY A 147 -17.97 2.49 -4.97
N GLU A 148 -17.82 1.22 -4.59
CA GLU A 148 -17.56 0.80 -3.21
C GLU A 148 -16.05 0.65 -2.96
N VAL A 149 -15.59 1.05 -1.78
CA VAL A 149 -14.26 0.67 -1.25
C VAL A 149 -14.45 -0.46 -0.24
N VAL A 150 -14.00 -1.67 -0.55
CA VAL A 150 -13.98 -2.81 0.38
C VAL A 150 -12.58 -2.98 0.92
N GLY A 151 -12.44 -2.94 2.24
CA GLY A 151 -11.18 -3.20 2.94
C GLY A 151 -10.96 -4.69 3.16
N MET A 152 -9.70 -5.13 3.16
CA MET A 152 -9.31 -6.49 3.53
C MET A 152 -8.26 -6.44 4.65
N ALA A 153 -8.68 -6.85 5.84
CA ALA A 153 -7.89 -6.90 7.06
C ALA A 153 -7.42 -8.34 7.38
N GLY A 154 -6.39 -8.46 8.21
CA GLY A 154 -5.79 -9.74 8.57
C GLY A 154 -4.33 -9.59 8.97
N LEU A 155 -3.81 -10.53 9.77
CA LEU A 155 -2.40 -10.53 10.15
C LEU A 155 -1.51 -10.86 8.93
N VAL A 156 -0.20 -10.64 9.07
CA VAL A 156 0.77 -11.07 8.05
C VAL A 156 0.62 -12.59 7.85
N GLY A 157 0.50 -13.02 6.59
CA GLY A 157 0.25 -14.42 6.25
C GLY A 157 -1.21 -14.85 6.32
N ALA A 158 -2.17 -13.95 6.60
CA ALA A 158 -3.59 -14.29 6.59
C ALA A 158 -4.18 -14.58 5.19
N GLY A 159 -3.40 -14.45 4.12
CA GLY A 159 -3.83 -14.75 2.75
C GLY A 159 -4.40 -13.54 1.98
N ARG A 160 -4.17 -12.30 2.44
CA ARG A 160 -4.77 -11.08 1.86
C ARG A 160 -4.21 -10.77 0.46
N SER A 161 -2.89 -10.58 0.39
CA SER A 161 -2.17 -10.35 -0.87
C SER A 161 -2.27 -11.56 -1.79
N GLU A 162 -2.27 -12.77 -1.24
CA GLU A 162 -2.46 -14.02 -1.97
C GLU A 162 -3.85 -14.08 -2.62
N THR A 163 -4.89 -13.63 -1.93
CA THR A 163 -6.26 -13.55 -2.46
C THR A 163 -6.30 -12.58 -3.65
N ALA A 164 -5.75 -11.36 -3.52
CA ALA A 164 -5.71 -10.41 -4.64
C ALA A 164 -4.88 -10.92 -5.82
N LYS A 165 -3.72 -11.56 -5.57
CA LYS A 165 -2.90 -12.19 -6.61
C LYS A 165 -3.64 -13.32 -7.32
N ALA A 166 -4.44 -14.11 -6.61
CA ALA A 166 -5.29 -15.14 -7.21
C ALA A 166 -6.38 -14.53 -8.10
N ILE A 167 -7.07 -13.49 -7.64
CA ILE A 167 -8.08 -12.76 -8.43
C ILE A 167 -7.46 -12.19 -9.71
N PHE A 168 -6.25 -11.64 -9.63
CA PHE A 168 -5.55 -11.08 -10.80
C PHE A 168 -4.97 -12.14 -11.75
N GLY A 169 -5.03 -13.42 -11.39
CA GLY A 169 -4.51 -14.53 -12.19
C GLY A 169 -3.00 -14.77 -12.04
N LEU A 170 -2.37 -14.22 -11.01
CA LEU A 170 -0.96 -14.45 -10.67
C LEU A 170 -0.73 -15.76 -9.90
N ASP A 171 -1.79 -16.36 -9.33
CA ASP A 171 -1.71 -17.69 -8.72
C ASP A 171 -2.36 -18.77 -9.62
N PRO A 172 -1.57 -19.59 -10.32
CA PRO A 172 -2.10 -20.64 -11.19
C PRO A 172 -2.68 -21.83 -10.40
N ARG A 173 -2.47 -21.90 -9.08
CA ARG A 173 -3.01 -22.97 -8.23
C ARG A 173 -4.34 -22.60 -7.58
N ALA A 174 -4.85 -21.39 -7.86
CA ALA A 174 -6.14 -20.96 -7.33
C ALA A 174 -7.29 -21.79 -7.91
N THR A 175 -8.26 -22.12 -7.06
CA THR A 175 -9.50 -22.83 -7.38
C THR A 175 -10.71 -22.06 -6.85
N GLY A 176 -11.92 -22.47 -7.22
CA GLY A 176 -13.16 -21.74 -6.94
C GLY A 176 -13.60 -20.89 -8.13
N HIS A 177 -14.44 -19.89 -7.88
CA HIS A 177 -15.05 -19.09 -8.95
C HIS A 177 -14.87 -17.60 -8.71
N VAL A 178 -14.51 -16.88 -9.78
CA VAL A 178 -14.41 -15.42 -9.81
C VAL A 178 -15.35 -14.91 -10.89
N TYR A 179 -16.30 -14.07 -10.53
CA TYR A 179 -17.19 -13.41 -11.46
C TYR A 179 -16.85 -11.92 -11.53
N ILE A 180 -16.76 -11.39 -12.75
CA ILE A 180 -16.62 -9.97 -13.03
C ILE A 180 -17.84 -9.50 -13.80
N LYS A 181 -18.63 -8.60 -13.20
CA LYS A 181 -19.91 -8.11 -13.75
C LYS A 181 -20.82 -9.26 -14.19
N GLY A 182 -20.99 -10.25 -13.30
CA GLY A 182 -21.81 -11.45 -13.52
C GLY A 182 -21.21 -12.52 -14.45
N GLN A 183 -20.08 -12.26 -15.11
CA GLN A 183 -19.44 -13.25 -16.00
C GLN A 183 -18.31 -13.97 -15.27
N GLU A 184 -18.31 -15.30 -15.30
CA GLU A 184 -17.22 -16.10 -14.72
C GLU A 184 -15.92 -15.89 -15.49
N MET A 185 -14.81 -15.75 -14.78
CA MET A 185 -13.46 -15.53 -15.30
C MET A 185 -12.58 -16.75 -15.00
N PRO A 186 -11.85 -17.29 -15.99
CA PRO A 186 -10.87 -18.34 -15.73
C PRO A 186 -9.74 -17.85 -14.82
N LEU A 187 -9.42 -18.63 -13.80
CA LEU A 187 -8.30 -18.38 -12.89
C LEU A 187 -6.94 -18.60 -13.58
N GLY A 188 -5.88 -18.05 -12.99
CA GLY A 188 -4.50 -18.22 -13.48
C GLY A 188 -4.18 -17.51 -14.80
N ASN A 189 -5.00 -16.53 -15.21
CA ASN A 189 -4.81 -15.80 -16.47
C ASN A 189 -4.83 -14.28 -16.27
N VAL A 190 -3.64 -13.69 -16.15
CA VAL A 190 -3.45 -12.23 -16.02
C VAL A 190 -4.00 -11.46 -17.22
N SER A 191 -3.83 -11.98 -18.44
CA SER A 191 -4.33 -11.31 -19.65
C SER A 191 -5.85 -11.21 -19.65
N GLU A 192 -6.54 -12.23 -19.13
CA GLU A 192 -7.99 -12.21 -18.98
C GLU A 192 -8.44 -11.22 -17.90
N ALA A 193 -7.79 -11.18 -16.74
CA ALA A 193 -8.05 -10.17 -15.71
C ALA A 193 -7.92 -8.74 -16.26
N MET A 194 -6.85 -8.48 -17.02
CA MET A 194 -6.64 -7.20 -17.68
C MET A 194 -7.72 -6.90 -18.73
N ARG A 195 -8.12 -7.88 -19.56
CA ARG A 195 -9.23 -7.72 -20.53
C ARG A 195 -10.55 -7.38 -19.85
N ARG A 196 -10.78 -7.93 -18.65
CA ARG A 196 -11.94 -7.64 -17.80
C ARG A 196 -11.80 -6.35 -16.99
N ARG A 197 -10.81 -5.51 -17.32
CA ARG A 197 -10.58 -4.19 -16.72
C ARG A 197 -10.34 -4.24 -15.21
N ILE A 198 -9.67 -5.29 -14.75
CA ILE A 198 -9.12 -5.37 -13.39
C ILE A 198 -7.75 -4.68 -13.39
N GLY A 199 -7.54 -3.73 -12.48
CA GLY A 199 -6.24 -3.17 -12.16
C GLY A 199 -5.71 -3.74 -10.84
N PHE A 200 -4.40 -3.94 -10.74
CA PHE A 200 -3.77 -4.45 -9.53
C PHE A 200 -2.48 -3.68 -9.19
N LEU A 201 -2.51 -2.98 -8.07
CA LEU A 201 -1.34 -2.34 -7.46
C LEU A 201 -0.78 -3.29 -6.38
N PRO A 202 0.38 -3.91 -6.59
CA PRO A 202 0.96 -4.84 -5.63
C PRO A 202 1.65 -4.12 -4.46
N GLU A 203 1.81 -4.84 -3.35
CA GLU A 203 2.54 -4.37 -2.16
C GLU A 203 3.98 -3.94 -2.48
N ASP A 204 4.72 -4.79 -3.21
CA ASP A 204 6.07 -4.44 -3.68
C ASP A 204 6.00 -3.67 -5.00
N ARG A 205 5.74 -2.36 -4.89
CA ARG A 205 5.73 -1.46 -6.06
C ARG A 205 7.04 -1.48 -6.85
N LYS A 206 8.20 -1.76 -6.23
CA LYS A 206 9.51 -1.64 -6.88
C LYS A 206 9.81 -2.86 -7.74
N ARG A 207 9.41 -4.05 -7.30
CA ARG A 207 9.64 -5.32 -8.01
C ARG A 207 8.46 -5.72 -8.89
N GLU A 208 7.24 -5.45 -8.45
CA GLU A 208 6.01 -5.94 -9.11
C GLU A 208 5.19 -4.79 -9.75
N GLY A 209 5.25 -3.56 -9.22
CA GLY A 209 4.39 -2.46 -9.67
C GLY A 209 4.98 -1.57 -10.79
N LEU A 210 6.29 -1.34 -10.77
CA LEU A 210 6.98 -0.36 -11.62
C LEU A 210 8.18 -0.98 -12.33
N VAL A 211 8.47 -0.47 -13.52
CA VAL A 211 9.77 -0.71 -14.18
C VAL A 211 10.64 0.50 -13.88
N LEU A 212 11.44 0.42 -12.81
CA LEU A 212 12.15 1.59 -12.27
C LEU A 212 13.14 2.24 -13.26
N GLY A 213 13.70 1.44 -14.18
CA GLY A 213 14.59 1.92 -15.25
C GLY A 213 13.87 2.64 -16.39
N MET A 214 12.54 2.56 -16.47
CA MET A 214 11.73 3.28 -17.44
C MET A 214 11.33 4.67 -16.92
N ASN A 215 11.01 5.56 -17.85
CA ASN A 215 10.47 6.87 -17.51
C ASN A 215 9.02 6.75 -16.98
N ILE A 216 8.46 7.88 -16.54
CA ILE A 216 7.09 7.94 -16.02
C ILE A 216 6.08 7.63 -17.13
N ALA A 217 6.25 8.18 -18.33
CA ALA A 217 5.35 7.99 -19.47
C ALA A 217 5.17 6.51 -19.81
N ASP A 218 6.27 5.81 -20.04
CA ASP A 218 6.32 4.39 -20.36
C ASP A 218 5.69 3.56 -19.24
N ASN A 219 5.95 3.90 -17.97
CA ASN A 219 5.34 3.18 -16.85
C ASN A 219 3.80 3.32 -16.87
N ILE A 220 3.30 4.54 -17.05
CA ILE A 220 1.87 4.87 -17.00
C ILE A 220 1.12 4.26 -18.20
N SER A 221 1.72 4.26 -19.38
CA SER A 221 1.11 3.73 -20.59
C SER A 221 1.17 2.20 -20.68
N LEU A 222 2.13 1.56 -20.02
CA LEU A 222 2.45 0.13 -20.19
C LEU A 222 1.24 -0.81 -20.14
N PRO A 223 0.31 -0.74 -19.15
CA PRO A 223 -0.82 -1.66 -19.11
C PRO A 223 -1.85 -1.41 -20.22
N HIS A 224 -1.77 -0.28 -20.93
CA HIS A 224 -2.65 0.09 -22.03
C HIS A 224 -1.88 0.44 -23.31
N ILE A 225 -0.69 -0.16 -23.48
CA ILE A 225 0.19 0.14 -24.60
C ILE A 225 -0.44 -0.19 -25.96
N ASP A 226 -1.38 -1.14 -25.98
CA ASP A 226 -2.17 -1.53 -27.13
C ASP A 226 -3.04 -0.41 -27.70
N TYR A 227 -3.53 0.49 -26.85
CA TYR A 227 -4.29 1.67 -27.28
C TYR A 227 -3.41 2.78 -27.88
N PHE A 228 -2.15 2.85 -27.42
CA PHE A 228 -1.15 3.76 -27.96
C PHE A 228 -0.38 3.18 -29.14
N SER A 229 -0.59 1.91 -29.49
CA SER A 229 0.16 1.22 -30.54
C SER A 229 -0.68 0.94 -31.77
N LYS A 230 -0.12 1.18 -32.97
CA LYS A 230 -0.71 0.81 -34.25
C LYS A 230 0.33 0.16 -35.15
N GLY A 231 0.07 -1.07 -35.60
CA GLY A 231 0.97 -1.80 -36.49
C GLY A 231 2.37 -2.07 -35.90
N GLY A 232 2.48 -2.15 -34.57
CA GLY A 232 3.76 -2.36 -33.87
C GLY A 232 4.52 -1.08 -33.50
N PHE A 233 4.00 0.10 -33.86
CA PHE A 233 4.60 1.39 -33.52
C PHE A 233 3.76 2.13 -32.48
N ILE A 234 4.42 2.74 -31.49
CA ILE A 234 3.79 3.57 -30.46
C ILE A 234 3.60 4.99 -31.00
N ASP A 235 2.39 5.54 -30.85
CA ASP A 235 2.11 6.96 -31.06
C ASP A 235 2.52 7.76 -29.82
N SER A 236 3.81 8.10 -29.74
CA SER A 236 4.39 8.81 -28.59
C SER A 236 3.74 10.16 -28.34
N ARG A 237 3.19 10.83 -29.36
CA ARG A 237 2.51 12.12 -29.16
C ARG A 237 1.20 11.92 -28.40
N ARG A 238 0.40 10.94 -28.82
CA ARG A 238 -0.86 10.62 -28.14
C ARG A 238 -0.62 10.13 -26.71
N GLU A 239 0.38 9.27 -26.54
CA GLU A 239 0.83 8.77 -25.24
C GLU A 239 1.18 9.93 -24.29
N LEU A 240 2.11 10.81 -24.69
CA LEU A 240 2.55 11.92 -23.85
C LEU A 240 1.42 12.85 -23.44
N VAL A 241 0.48 13.16 -24.35
CA VAL A 241 -0.67 14.02 -24.05
C VAL A 241 -1.57 13.41 -22.97
N GLU A 242 -1.87 12.11 -23.07
CA GLU A 242 -2.73 11.44 -22.09
C GLU A 242 -2.01 11.23 -20.75
N VAL A 243 -0.74 10.83 -20.78
CA VAL A 243 0.06 10.64 -19.57
C VAL A 243 0.28 11.96 -18.85
N GLU A 244 0.57 13.07 -19.54
CA GLU A 244 0.69 14.38 -18.89
C GLU A 244 -0.60 14.79 -18.18
N LYS A 245 -1.76 14.58 -18.83
CA LYS A 245 -3.06 14.89 -18.22
C LYS A 245 -3.26 14.10 -16.94
N LEU A 246 -2.92 12.82 -16.96
CA LEU A 246 -3.06 11.94 -15.80
C LEU A 246 -2.05 12.28 -14.69
N SER A 247 -0.79 12.50 -15.06
CA SER A 247 0.29 12.91 -14.14
C SER A 247 -0.05 14.21 -13.41
N LYS A 248 -0.60 15.21 -14.13
CA LYS A 248 -1.11 16.46 -13.56
C LYS A 248 -2.29 16.23 -12.61
N ARG A 249 -3.27 15.38 -13.01
CA ARG A 249 -4.41 15.02 -12.17
C ARG A 249 -3.98 14.40 -10.85
N LEU A 250 -2.95 13.55 -10.89
CA LEU A 250 -2.41 12.83 -9.74
C LEU A 250 -1.32 13.62 -8.98
N ARG A 251 -1.01 14.83 -9.44
CA ARG A 251 0.01 15.70 -8.85
C ARG A 251 1.35 14.97 -8.65
N VAL A 252 1.79 14.24 -9.67
CA VAL A 252 3.12 13.62 -9.67
C VAL A 252 4.15 14.75 -9.76
N LYS A 253 5.02 14.83 -8.75
CA LYS A 253 6.08 15.83 -8.67
C LYS A 253 7.32 15.29 -9.38
N ALA A 254 7.51 15.69 -10.63
CA ALA A 254 8.68 15.38 -11.45
C ALA A 254 8.98 16.53 -12.42
N PRO A 255 10.24 16.69 -12.90
CA PRO A 255 10.57 17.68 -13.93
C PRO A 255 9.77 17.51 -15.23
N SER A 256 9.55 16.26 -15.65
CA SER A 256 8.74 15.90 -16.81
C SER A 256 8.25 14.46 -16.69
N VAL A 257 7.27 14.06 -17.50
CA VAL A 257 6.85 12.65 -17.62
C VAL A 257 7.92 11.75 -18.27
N GLU A 258 8.97 12.34 -18.82
CA GLU A 258 10.12 11.61 -19.38
C GLU A 258 11.20 11.35 -18.31
N SER A 259 11.00 11.81 -17.08
CA SER A 259 11.93 11.56 -15.98
C SER A 259 11.96 10.08 -15.59
N ILE A 260 13.13 9.55 -15.24
CA ILE A 260 13.30 8.15 -14.80
C ILE A 260 12.61 7.92 -13.46
N THR A 261 11.79 6.86 -13.40
CA THR A 261 10.95 6.54 -12.25
C THR A 261 11.75 6.21 -10.99
N ALA A 262 12.94 5.60 -11.14
CA ALA A 262 13.85 5.31 -10.03
C ALA A 262 14.24 6.55 -9.20
N GLY A 263 14.31 7.73 -9.81
CA GLY A 263 14.70 8.98 -9.14
C GLY A 263 13.59 9.64 -8.33
N LEU A 264 12.36 9.12 -8.37
CA LEU A 264 11.22 9.70 -7.66
C LEU A 264 11.17 9.25 -6.20
N SER A 265 10.64 10.10 -5.33
CA SER A 265 10.28 9.73 -3.94
C SER A 265 9.23 8.61 -3.91
N GLY A 266 9.16 7.84 -2.83
CA GLY A 266 8.18 6.75 -2.66
C GLY A 266 6.72 7.14 -2.95
N GLY A 267 6.23 8.27 -2.44
CA GLY A 267 4.87 8.75 -2.71
C GLY A 267 4.62 9.07 -4.20
N ASN A 268 5.61 9.60 -4.91
CA ASN A 268 5.51 9.84 -6.36
C ASN A 268 5.58 8.55 -7.17
N GLN A 269 6.43 7.60 -6.78
CA GLN A 269 6.42 6.26 -7.36
C GLN A 269 5.04 5.60 -7.21
N GLN A 270 4.42 5.72 -6.04
CA GLN A 270 3.09 5.18 -5.78
C GLN A 270 2.01 5.82 -6.66
N LYS A 271 2.05 7.15 -6.83
CA LYS A 271 1.15 7.85 -7.76
C LYS A 271 1.34 7.41 -9.20
N VAL A 272 2.58 7.21 -9.64
CA VAL A 272 2.88 6.67 -10.98
C VAL A 272 2.32 5.26 -11.12
N ALA A 273 2.49 4.40 -10.11
CA ALA A 273 1.96 3.04 -10.11
C ALA A 273 0.42 3.00 -10.18
N LEU A 274 -0.27 3.88 -9.43
CA LEU A 274 -1.72 4.07 -9.53
C LEU A 274 -2.14 4.58 -10.90
N ALA A 275 -1.39 5.54 -11.47
CA ALA A 275 -1.67 6.09 -12.79
C ALA A 275 -1.70 5.02 -13.89
N LYS A 276 -0.85 3.98 -13.79
CA LYS A 276 -0.80 2.88 -14.76
C LYS A 276 -2.15 2.21 -14.99
N TRP A 277 -2.97 2.13 -13.94
CA TRP A 277 -4.27 1.47 -13.99
C TRP A 277 -5.39 2.44 -14.36
N LEU A 278 -5.22 3.73 -14.08
CA LEU A 278 -6.20 4.76 -14.42
C LEU A 278 -6.24 5.09 -15.91
N THR A 279 -5.17 4.80 -16.67
CA THR A 279 -5.20 4.91 -18.15
C THR A 279 -6.14 3.90 -18.80
N ARG A 280 -6.33 2.73 -18.18
CA ARG A 280 -7.11 1.60 -18.76
C ARG A 280 -8.61 1.63 -18.41
N ALA A 281 -9.10 2.66 -17.72
CA ALA A 281 -10.48 2.77 -17.25
C ALA A 281 -10.98 1.48 -16.55
N CYS A 282 -10.33 1.12 -15.44
CA CYS A 282 -10.66 -0.07 -14.66
C CYS A 282 -12.10 -0.06 -14.14
N ASP A 283 -12.76 -1.23 -14.15
CA ASP A 283 -14.03 -1.43 -13.46
C ASP A 283 -13.78 -1.85 -11.99
N LEU A 284 -12.70 -2.61 -11.75
CA LEU A 284 -12.21 -3.02 -10.43
C LEU A 284 -10.74 -2.61 -10.28
N LEU A 285 -10.40 -1.91 -9.20
CA LEU A 285 -9.03 -1.59 -8.81
C LEU A 285 -8.70 -2.26 -7.48
N MET A 286 -7.78 -3.21 -7.50
CA MET A 286 -7.23 -3.82 -6.30
C MET A 286 -5.94 -3.11 -5.91
N VAL A 287 -5.83 -2.66 -4.67
CA VAL A 287 -4.63 -1.98 -4.15
C VAL A 287 -4.14 -2.67 -2.89
N ASP A 288 -2.89 -3.09 -2.92
CA ASP A 288 -2.24 -3.82 -1.84
C ASP A 288 -1.18 -2.95 -1.17
N GLU A 289 -1.39 -2.67 0.12
CA GLU A 289 -0.61 -1.76 0.96
C GLU A 289 -0.35 -0.41 0.25
N PRO A 290 -1.40 0.32 -0.18
CA PRO A 290 -1.28 1.47 -1.09
C PRO A 290 -0.47 2.62 -0.50
N THR A 291 -0.26 2.67 0.81
CA THR A 291 0.51 3.71 1.50
C THR A 291 1.81 3.22 2.13
N ARG A 292 2.30 2.04 1.74
CA ARG A 292 3.56 1.52 2.29
C ARG A 292 4.77 2.36 1.88
N GLY A 293 5.53 2.83 2.86
CA GLY A 293 6.76 3.60 2.63
C GLY A 293 6.50 4.92 1.90
N VAL A 294 5.38 5.58 2.22
CA VAL A 294 5.05 6.95 1.80
C VAL A 294 4.82 7.80 3.04
N ASP A 295 5.22 9.07 2.98
CA ASP A 295 5.05 10.02 4.08
C ASP A 295 3.58 10.36 4.32
N VAL A 296 3.28 10.91 5.51
CA VAL A 296 1.89 11.17 5.94
C VAL A 296 1.15 12.16 5.01
N GLY A 297 1.86 13.10 4.38
CA GLY A 297 1.27 14.00 3.39
C GLY A 297 0.87 13.25 2.12
N ALA A 298 1.77 12.42 1.60
CA ALA A 298 1.49 11.55 0.46
C ALA A 298 0.37 10.54 0.74
N LYS A 299 0.25 10.01 1.98
CA LYS A 299 -0.87 9.15 2.39
C LYS A 299 -2.22 9.84 2.20
N ALA A 300 -2.34 11.07 2.70
CA ALA A 300 -3.58 11.84 2.57
C ALA A 300 -3.95 12.10 1.09
N GLU A 301 -2.96 12.36 0.23
CA GLU A 301 -3.19 12.51 -1.21
C GLU A 301 -3.66 11.19 -1.86
N ILE A 302 -3.09 10.04 -1.47
CA ILE A 302 -3.53 8.72 -1.94
C ILE A 302 -4.95 8.40 -1.47
N TYR A 303 -5.31 8.78 -0.24
CA TYR A 303 -6.67 8.58 0.29
C TYR A 303 -7.70 9.36 -0.52
N GLN A 304 -7.42 10.63 -0.80
CA GLN A 304 -8.27 11.46 -1.64
C GLN A 304 -8.42 10.86 -3.04
N LEU A 305 -7.33 10.35 -3.60
CA LEU A 305 -7.35 9.72 -4.91
C LEU A 305 -8.21 8.44 -4.94
N LEU A 306 -8.09 7.55 -3.96
CA LEU A 306 -8.91 6.34 -3.87
C LEU A 306 -10.40 6.69 -3.67
N ASP A 307 -10.70 7.71 -2.87
CA ASP A 307 -12.06 8.22 -2.69
C ASP A 307 -12.63 8.79 -4.02
N GLU A 308 -11.83 9.56 -4.76
CA GLU A 308 -12.22 10.09 -6.08
C GLU A 308 -12.46 8.98 -7.11
N ILE A 309 -11.61 7.94 -7.11
CA ILE A 309 -11.75 6.77 -7.99
C ILE A 309 -13.07 6.04 -7.68
N ALA A 310 -13.36 5.81 -6.40
CA ALA A 310 -14.63 5.20 -5.98
C ALA A 310 -15.84 6.07 -6.35
N CYS A 311 -15.77 7.39 -6.14
CA CYS A 311 -16.83 8.33 -6.55
C CYS A 311 -17.09 8.33 -8.06
N GLN A 312 -16.10 7.97 -8.89
CA GLN A 312 -16.26 7.81 -10.34
C GLN A 312 -16.94 6.48 -10.73
N GLY A 313 -17.27 5.63 -9.75
CA GLY A 313 -17.94 4.35 -9.94
C GLY A 313 -16.97 3.18 -10.12
N VAL A 314 -15.67 3.34 -9.86
CA VAL A 314 -14.75 2.20 -9.87
C VAL A 314 -14.92 1.42 -8.57
N ALA A 315 -15.03 0.09 -8.64
CA ALA A 315 -14.98 -0.76 -7.46
C ALA A 315 -13.53 -0.84 -6.93
N VAL A 316 -13.31 -0.66 -5.63
CA VAL A 316 -11.98 -0.70 -5.04
C VAL A 316 -11.89 -1.80 -3.99
N LEU A 317 -10.91 -2.69 -4.13
CA LEU A 317 -10.53 -3.64 -3.07
C LEU A 317 -9.20 -3.18 -2.48
N MET A 318 -9.20 -2.73 -1.23
CA MET A 318 -8.04 -2.19 -0.54
C MET A 318 -7.54 -3.16 0.51
N ILE A 319 -6.33 -3.67 0.35
CA ILE A 319 -5.60 -4.45 1.35
C ILE A 319 -4.66 -3.51 2.10
N SER A 320 -4.70 -3.56 3.42
CA SER A 320 -3.81 -2.74 4.25
C SER A 320 -3.55 -3.37 5.61
N SER A 321 -2.32 -3.25 6.09
CA SER A 321 -1.89 -3.56 7.46
C SER A 321 -2.16 -2.42 8.44
N GLU A 322 -2.46 -1.21 7.95
CA GLU A 322 -2.77 -0.04 8.77
C GLU A 322 -4.28 0.05 9.04
N LEU A 323 -4.73 -0.44 10.21
CA LEU A 323 -6.14 -0.38 10.60
C LEU A 323 -6.78 1.03 10.45
N PRO A 324 -6.10 2.14 10.78
CA PRO A 324 -6.66 3.48 10.54
C PRO A 324 -6.99 3.76 9.06
N GLU A 325 -6.21 3.22 8.12
CA GLU A 325 -6.47 3.37 6.68
C GLU A 325 -7.77 2.66 6.28
N LEU A 326 -7.94 1.41 6.71
CA LEU A 326 -9.16 0.62 6.47
C LEU A 326 -10.39 1.27 7.12
N LEU A 327 -10.30 1.66 8.39
CA LEU A 327 -11.38 2.29 9.13
C LEU A 327 -11.79 3.64 8.52
N ASN A 328 -10.84 4.36 7.93
CA ASN A 328 -11.11 5.67 7.34
C ASN A 328 -11.72 5.58 5.94
N LEU A 329 -11.24 4.67 5.08
CA LEU A 329 -11.60 4.63 3.66
C LEU A 329 -12.63 3.56 3.27
N SER A 330 -12.74 2.47 4.01
CA SER A 330 -13.59 1.36 3.57
C SER A 330 -15.06 1.62 3.90
N ARG A 331 -15.98 1.14 3.06
CA ARG A 331 -17.42 1.03 3.39
C ARG A 331 -17.69 -0.21 4.24
N ARG A 332 -16.91 -1.27 4.03
CA ARG A 332 -16.92 -2.50 4.81
C ARG A 332 -15.57 -3.16 4.76
N ILE A 333 -15.26 -3.98 5.76
CA ILE A 333 -13.98 -4.65 5.91
C ILE A 333 -14.20 -6.15 6.00
N ILE A 334 -13.60 -6.90 5.09
CA ILE A 334 -13.49 -8.35 5.13
C ILE A 334 -12.29 -8.70 6.01
N VAL A 335 -12.45 -9.61 6.96
CA VAL A 335 -11.36 -10.05 7.84
C VAL A 335 -10.94 -11.46 7.48
N LEU A 336 -9.65 -11.64 7.21
CA LEU A 336 -9.02 -12.94 7.03
C LEU A 336 -8.17 -13.30 8.24
N ARG A 337 -8.24 -14.57 8.64
CA ARG A 337 -7.38 -15.17 9.66
C ARG A 337 -6.97 -16.56 9.20
N GLU A 338 -5.67 -16.85 9.21
CA GLU A 338 -5.10 -18.15 8.81
C GLU A 338 -5.61 -18.65 7.46
N GLY A 339 -5.85 -17.75 6.50
CA GLY A 339 -6.34 -18.09 5.17
C GLY A 339 -7.87 -18.18 5.03
N PHE A 340 -8.65 -18.03 6.10
CA PHE A 340 -10.11 -18.09 6.06
C PHE A 340 -10.74 -16.73 6.26
N LYS A 341 -11.87 -16.46 5.60
CA LYS A 341 -12.74 -15.32 5.93
C LYS A 341 -13.41 -15.60 7.29
N THR A 342 -13.04 -14.87 8.33
CA THR A 342 -13.60 -15.03 9.69
C THR A 342 -14.75 -14.08 9.98
N GLY A 343 -14.85 -12.97 9.24
CA GLY A 343 -15.90 -11.99 9.44
C GLY A 343 -15.91 -10.88 8.40
N GLU A 344 -16.94 -10.06 8.52
CA GLU A 344 -17.17 -8.87 7.72
C GLU A 344 -17.80 -7.82 8.62
N LEU A 345 -17.27 -6.60 8.59
CA LEU A 345 -17.79 -5.47 9.35
C LEU A 345 -18.27 -4.39 8.39
N ASN A 346 -19.44 -3.82 8.65
CA ASN A 346 -19.92 -2.63 7.95
C ASN A 346 -19.42 -1.35 8.61
N TYR A 347 -19.48 -0.23 7.89
CA TYR A 347 -18.94 1.07 8.34
C TYR A 347 -19.43 1.50 9.73
N ASP A 348 -20.68 1.23 10.06
CA ASP A 348 -21.32 1.52 11.34
C ASP A 348 -20.82 0.62 12.48
N GLU A 349 -20.24 -0.53 12.16
CA GLU A 349 -19.71 -1.49 13.12
C GLU A 349 -18.20 -1.30 13.37
N PHE A 350 -17.55 -0.42 12.61
CA PHE A 350 -16.11 -0.20 12.65
C PHE A 350 -15.62 0.17 14.03
N SER A 351 -14.74 -0.68 14.56
CA SER A 351 -13.90 -0.35 15.72
C SER A 351 -12.61 -1.14 15.62
N GLN A 352 -11.53 -0.53 16.09
CA GLN A 352 -10.23 -1.17 16.12
C GLN A 352 -10.27 -2.46 16.98
N GLU A 353 -11.00 -2.45 18.09
CA GLU A 353 -11.16 -3.60 18.97
C GLU A 353 -11.85 -4.79 18.28
N LYS A 354 -12.98 -4.56 17.60
CA LYS A 354 -13.68 -5.63 16.87
C LYS A 354 -12.83 -6.21 15.73
N LEU A 355 -12.11 -5.35 14.99
CA LEU A 355 -11.20 -5.82 13.94
C LEU A 355 -10.10 -6.70 14.52
N LEU A 356 -9.46 -6.27 15.61
CA LEU A 356 -8.42 -7.05 16.28
C LEU A 356 -8.96 -8.39 16.78
N HIS A 357 -10.18 -8.42 17.34
CA HIS A 357 -10.82 -9.66 17.78
C HIS A 357 -11.08 -10.64 16.63
N LEU A 358 -11.49 -10.16 15.45
CA LEU A 358 -11.73 -11.01 14.27
C LEU A 358 -10.42 -11.50 13.62
N MET A 359 -9.33 -10.76 13.82
CA MET A 359 -8.00 -11.08 13.30
C MET A 359 -7.19 -12.00 14.23
N ALA A 360 -7.50 -12.01 15.52
CA ALA A 360 -6.79 -12.75 16.57
C ALA A 360 -7.09 -14.25 16.57
#